data_AF-A0A7C9AB85-F1
#
_entry.id   AF-A0A7C9AB85-F1
#
_cell.length_a   1.000
_cell.length_b   1.000
_cell.length_c   1.000
_cell.angle_alpha   90.00
_cell.angle_beta   90.00
_cell.angle_gamma   90.00
#
_symmetry.space_group_name_H-M   'P 1'
#
loop_
_entity.id
_entity.type
_entity.pdbx_description
1 polymer ?
#
loop_
_entity_poly.entity_id
_entity_poly.type
_entity_poly.pdbx_seq_one_letter_code
_entity_poly.pdbx_strand_id
1 'polypeptide(L)'
;GDGPWDAMHKFDDNIPQRAFDNFQFVDFTKIMSENKDVQKKEAAFALAALMEIPFQYRATQSFAFNKLHKGPRRPRNRPLPPPPEVRNHDNSVRSAANFTSSSSSVESNI
;
A
#
# COMPACT_ATOMS: atom_id res chain seq x y z
N GLY A 1 13.06 -1.49 5.01
CA GLY A 1 13.96 -2.50 5.59
C GLY A 1 15.31 -2.39 4.93
N ASP A 2 16.23 -3.28 5.27
CA ASP A 2 17.67 -3.09 4.95
C ASP A 2 18.06 -3.42 3.50
N GLY A 3 17.14 -3.99 2.72
CA GLY A 3 17.43 -4.43 1.36
C GLY A 3 18.23 -5.74 1.33
N PRO A 4 18.89 -6.08 0.21
CA PRO A 4 19.19 -5.23 -0.95
C PRO A 4 17.98 -4.96 -1.86
N TRP A 5 17.96 -3.78 -2.48
CA TRP A 5 16.86 -3.31 -3.33
C TRP A 5 17.21 -3.29 -4.84
N ASP A 6 18.35 -3.87 -5.24
CA ASP A 6 18.83 -3.88 -6.63
C ASP A 6 17.80 -4.44 -7.63
N ALA A 7 17.06 -5.47 -7.21
CA ALA A 7 15.99 -6.04 -8.03
C ALA A 7 14.81 -5.08 -8.21
N MET A 8 14.49 -4.27 -7.19
CA MET A 8 13.42 -3.29 -7.26
C MET A 8 13.80 -2.12 -8.17
N HIS A 9 15.05 -1.64 -8.09
CA HIS A 9 15.59 -0.64 -9.01
C HIS A 9 15.60 -1.13 -10.47
N LYS A 10 15.92 -2.41 -10.70
CA LYS A 10 15.83 -2.99 -12.05
C LYS A 10 14.40 -3.05 -12.60
N PHE A 11 13.40 -3.19 -11.72
CA PHE A 11 11.99 -3.20 -12.10
C PHE A 11 11.37 -1.81 -12.31
N ASP A 12 11.99 -0.76 -11.76
CA ASP A 12 11.78 0.63 -12.15
C ASP A 12 12.22 0.85 -13.60
N ASP A 13 13.52 0.67 -13.87
CA ASP A 13 14.12 1.23 -15.07
C ASP A 13 14.00 0.34 -16.33
N ASN A 14 13.90 -0.98 -16.15
CA ASN A 14 14.19 -1.92 -17.24
C ASN A 14 13.25 -3.13 -17.29
N ILE A 15 11.94 -2.91 -17.50
CA ILE A 15 11.02 -4.00 -17.88
C ILE A 15 10.66 -3.90 -19.36
N PRO A 16 11.28 -4.75 -20.22
CA PRO A 16 10.94 -4.83 -21.64
C PRO A 16 9.48 -5.24 -21.83
N GLN A 17 8.83 -4.71 -22.87
CA GLN A 17 7.42 -4.96 -23.26
C GLN A 17 6.34 -4.18 -22.52
N ARG A 18 6.68 -3.25 -21.60
CA ARG A 18 5.69 -2.34 -21.03
C ARG A 18 5.30 -1.24 -22.02
N ALA A 19 4.00 -0.97 -22.10
CA ALA A 19 3.46 0.07 -22.97
C ALA A 19 3.66 1.48 -22.39
N PHE A 20 3.80 1.58 -21.07
CA PHE A 20 4.17 2.77 -20.33
C PHE A 20 4.78 2.35 -18.98
N ASP A 21 5.51 3.26 -18.36
CA ASP A 21 6.05 3.07 -17.03
C ASP A 21 4.91 3.01 -16.00
N ASN A 22 4.85 1.96 -15.18
CA ASN A 22 3.73 1.69 -14.30
C ASN A 22 4.15 1.10 -12.95
N PHE A 23 5.43 1.18 -12.62
CA PHE A 23 5.98 0.68 -11.38
C PHE A 23 7.04 1.65 -10.91
N GLN A 24 6.87 2.17 -9.69
CA GLN A 24 7.83 3.06 -9.05
C GLN A 24 8.26 2.45 -7.72
N PHE A 25 9.57 2.28 -7.51
CA PHE A 25 10.13 1.84 -6.25
C PHE A 25 10.59 3.03 -5.40
N VAL A 26 10.14 3.07 -4.14
CA VAL A 26 10.55 4.10 -3.17
C VAL A 26 11.17 3.43 -1.94
N ASP A 27 12.45 3.71 -1.70
CA ASP A 27 13.13 3.29 -0.47
C ASP A 27 12.73 4.19 0.71
N PHE A 28 11.65 3.78 1.38
CA PHE A 28 11.15 4.46 2.58
C PHE A 28 12.19 4.56 3.70
N THR A 29 12.98 3.49 3.92
CA THR A 29 13.95 3.44 5.02
C THR A 29 15.05 4.44 4.78
N LYS A 30 15.57 4.53 3.54
CA LYS A 30 16.55 5.54 3.17
C LYS A 30 16.06 6.96 3.42
N ILE A 31 14.83 7.29 3.02
CA ILE A 31 14.24 8.64 3.20
C ILE A 31 14.07 8.97 4.69
N MET A 32 13.59 8.01 5.48
CA MET A 32 13.37 8.23 6.92
C MET A 32 14.66 8.26 7.73
N SER A 33 15.74 7.67 7.23
CA SER A 33 17.07 7.70 7.86
C SER A 33 17.85 9.00 7.62
N GLU A 34 17.40 9.90 6.74
CA GLU A 34 18.11 11.17 6.49
C GLU A 34 18.13 12.09 7.73
N ASN A 35 19.15 12.94 7.87
CA ASN A 35 19.19 13.92 8.97
C ASN A 35 18.38 15.18 8.63
N LYS A 36 17.06 15.04 8.55
CA LYS A 36 16.10 16.11 8.25
C LYS A 36 14.94 16.07 9.24
N ASP A 37 14.22 17.19 9.31
CA ASP A 37 12.95 17.25 10.06
C ASP A 37 11.92 16.26 9.50
N VAL A 38 11.06 15.74 10.38
CA VAL A 38 10.07 14.70 10.07
C VAL A 38 9.13 15.15 8.95
N GLN A 39 8.65 16.40 9.00
CA GLN A 39 7.75 16.96 7.99
C GLN A 39 8.42 16.98 6.60
N LYS A 40 9.73 17.25 6.56
CA LYS A 40 10.50 17.25 5.30
C LYS A 40 10.72 15.85 4.76
N LYS A 41 10.87 14.84 5.64
CA LYS A 41 10.96 13.44 5.25
C LYS A 41 9.66 12.91 4.68
N GLU A 42 8.53 13.22 5.33
CA GLU A 42 7.20 12.86 4.84
C GLU A 42 6.92 13.50 3.49
N ALA A 43 7.23 14.79 3.32
CA ALA A 43 7.09 15.48 2.05
C ALA A 43 7.99 14.85 0.95
N ALA A 44 9.24 14.52 1.28
CA ALA A 44 10.15 13.85 0.35
C ALA A 44 9.65 12.45 -0.04
N PHE A 45 9.12 11.68 0.91
CA PHE A 45 8.51 10.38 0.66
C PHE A 45 7.27 10.50 -0.23
N ALA A 46 6.35 11.40 0.11
CA ALA A 46 5.14 11.63 -0.68
C ALA A 46 5.47 12.07 -2.11
N LEU A 47 6.47 12.95 -2.26
CA LEU A 47 6.95 13.36 -3.57
C LEU A 47 7.50 12.17 -4.35
N ALA A 48 8.44 11.42 -3.78
CA ALA A 48 9.03 10.25 -4.44
C ALA A 48 8.00 9.20 -4.87
N ALA A 49 6.95 9.00 -4.05
CA ALA A 49 5.87 8.06 -4.35
C ALA A 49 4.88 8.56 -5.42
N LEU A 50 4.73 9.87 -5.59
CA LEU A 50 3.66 10.44 -6.41
C LEU A 50 4.13 11.15 -7.68
N MET A 51 5.42 11.47 -7.83
CA MET A 51 5.90 12.25 -8.98
C MET A 51 5.63 11.62 -10.35
N GLU A 52 5.52 10.30 -10.41
CA GLU A 52 5.29 9.59 -11.67
C GLU A 52 3.81 9.43 -12.02
N ILE A 53 2.93 9.48 -11.02
CA ILE A 53 1.48 9.29 -11.19
C ILE A 53 0.87 10.23 -12.25
N PRO A 54 1.22 11.52 -12.34
CA PRO A 54 0.69 12.40 -13.39
C PRO A 54 1.00 11.92 -14.82
N PHE A 55 2.20 11.38 -15.05
CA PHE A 55 2.60 10.86 -16.36
C PHE A 55 1.94 9.51 -16.63
N GLN A 56 1.91 8.62 -15.63
CA GLN A 56 1.22 7.32 -15.69
C GLN A 56 -0.27 7.51 -16.01
N TYR A 57 -0.93 8.46 -15.36
CA TYR A 57 -2.34 8.77 -15.59
C TYR A 57 -2.60 9.22 -17.03
N ARG A 58 -1.79 10.14 -17.56
CA ARG A 58 -1.89 10.57 -18.97
C ARG A 58 -1.67 9.42 -19.93
N ALA A 59 -0.67 8.56 -19.67
CA ALA A 59 -0.44 7.37 -20.48
C ALA A 59 -1.69 6.47 -20.49
N THR A 60 -2.30 6.20 -19.33
CA THR A 60 -3.53 5.39 -19.28
C THR A 60 -4.71 6.02 -20.02
N GLN A 61 -4.86 7.36 -20.02
CA GLN A 61 -5.88 8.03 -20.82
C GLN A 61 -5.64 7.84 -22.32
N SER A 62 -4.40 7.98 -22.78
CA SER A 62 -4.02 7.73 -24.18
C SER A 62 -4.21 6.26 -24.58
N PHE A 63 -3.97 5.30 -23.67
CA PHE A 63 -4.23 3.88 -23.90
C PHE A 63 -5.73 3.52 -23.89
N ALA A 64 -6.53 4.14 -23.02
CA ALA A 64 -7.98 3.93 -22.94
C ALA A 64 -8.70 4.44 -24.19
N PHE A 65 -8.23 5.55 -24.78
CA PHE A 65 -8.71 6.05 -26.07
C PHE A 65 -8.46 5.03 -27.21
N ASN A 66 -7.32 4.33 -27.17
CA ASN A 66 -6.92 3.37 -28.20
C ASN A 66 -7.45 1.94 -27.98
N LYS A 67 -8.05 1.62 -26.82
CA LYS A 67 -8.53 0.27 -26.48
C LYS A 67 -9.91 0.29 -25.83
N LEU A 68 -10.95 0.53 -26.64
CA LEU A 68 -12.32 0.10 -26.35
C LEU A 68 -12.45 -1.45 -26.30
N HIS A 69 -11.38 -2.17 -26.61
CA HIS A 69 -11.32 -3.63 -26.55
C HIS A 69 -10.87 -4.11 -25.17
N LYS A 70 -11.86 -4.54 -24.38
CA LYS A 70 -11.70 -5.39 -23.20
C LYS A 70 -10.75 -6.53 -23.56
N GLY A 71 -9.51 -6.47 -23.07
CA GLY A 71 -8.59 -7.60 -23.12
C GLY A 71 -9.20 -8.85 -22.48
N PRO A 72 -8.62 -10.04 -22.71
CA PRO A 72 -9.14 -11.29 -22.17
C PRO A 72 -9.37 -11.14 -20.66
N ARG A 73 -10.55 -11.56 -20.18
CA ARG A 73 -10.91 -11.53 -18.77
C ARG A 73 -9.81 -12.20 -17.97
N ARG A 74 -9.03 -11.41 -17.22
CA ARG A 74 -7.98 -11.95 -16.35
C ARG A 74 -8.63 -12.90 -15.34
N PRO A 75 -7.98 -14.02 -14.99
CA PRO A 75 -8.46 -14.88 -13.93
C PRO A 75 -8.64 -14.04 -12.67
N ARG A 76 -9.83 -14.13 -12.04
CA ARG A 76 -10.07 -13.46 -10.77
C ARG A 76 -9.24 -14.17 -9.71
N ASN A 77 -8.10 -13.58 -9.35
CA ASN A 77 -7.38 -13.99 -8.16
C ASN A 77 -8.27 -13.64 -6.96
N ARG A 78 -8.84 -14.64 -6.30
CA ARG A 78 -9.55 -14.45 -5.03
C ARG A 78 -8.49 -14.43 -3.92
N PRO A 79 -8.40 -13.36 -3.11
CA PRO A 79 -7.49 -13.35 -1.98
C PRO A 79 -7.86 -14.49 -1.03
N LEU A 80 -6.84 -15.14 -0.48
CA LEU A 80 -7.03 -16.15 0.56
C LEU A 80 -7.60 -15.48 1.82
N PRO A 81 -8.41 -16.20 2.62
CA PRO A 81 -8.82 -15.70 3.92
C PRO A 81 -7.59 -15.47 4.82
N PRO A 82 -7.67 -14.52 5.76
CA PRO A 82 -6.60 -14.30 6.73
C PRO A 82 -6.36 -15.57 7.58
N PRO A 83 -5.12 -15.80 8.07
CA PRO A 83 -4.81 -16.93 8.94
C PRO A 83 -5.74 -17.01 10.15
N PRO A 84 -6.16 -18.23 10.56
CA PRO A 84 -7.09 -18.42 11.68
C PRO A 84 -6.63 -17.77 12.99
N GLU A 85 -5.33 -17.76 13.26
CA GLU A 85 -4.72 -17.24 14.48
C GLU A 85 -4.97 -15.74 14.63
N VAL A 86 -4.82 -14.99 13.53
CA VAL A 86 -5.09 -13.54 13.48
C VAL A 86 -6.55 -13.27 13.75
N ARG A 87 -7.45 -14.05 13.11
CA ARG A 87 -8.89 -13.90 13.30
C ARG A 87 -9.33 -14.20 14.73
N ASN A 88 -8.73 -15.20 15.37
CA ASN A 88 -9.02 -15.56 16.75
C ASN A 88 -8.50 -14.49 17.73
N HIS A 89 -7.30 -13.96 17.48
CA HIS A 89 -6.74 -12.87 18.25
C HIS A 89 -7.62 -11.61 18.18
N ASP A 90 -8.02 -11.19 16.98
CA ASP A 90 -8.91 -10.03 16.79
C ASP A 90 -10.26 -10.20 17.49
N ASN A 91 -10.83 -11.41 17.42
CA ASN A 91 -12.06 -11.73 18.15
C ASN A 91 -11.88 -11.67 19.66
N SER A 92 -10.76 -12.18 20.18
CA SER A 92 -10.43 -12.12 21.62
C SER A 92 -10.27 -10.69 22.11
N VAL A 93 -9.51 -9.86 21.38
CA VAL A 93 -9.33 -8.43 21.70
C VAL A 93 -10.67 -7.70 21.69
N ARG A 94 -11.51 -7.97 20.68
CA ARG A 94 -12.85 -7.37 20.57
C ARG A 94 -13.78 -7.82 21.70
N SER A 95 -13.74 -9.08 22.08
CA SER A 95 -14.48 -9.59 23.23
C SER A 95 -14.00 -8.93 24.53
N ALA A 96 -12.68 -8.82 24.76
CA ALA A 96 -12.12 -8.17 25.93
C ALA A 96 -12.53 -6.68 26.03
N ALA A 97 -12.49 -5.96 24.90
CA ALA A 97 -12.97 -4.58 24.83
C ALA A 97 -14.45 -4.47 25.21
N ASN A 98 -15.31 -5.36 24.69
CA ASN A 98 -16.74 -5.38 25.02
C ASN A 98 -17.00 -5.69 26.50
N PHE A 99 -16.21 -6.59 27.11
CA PHE A 99 -16.29 -6.85 28.55
C PHE A 99 -15.95 -5.59 29.35
N THR A 100 -14.85 -4.90 29.03
CA THR A 100 -14.46 -3.67 29.74
C THR A 100 -15.48 -2.54 29.61
N SER A 101 -16.10 -2.36 28.43
CA SER A 101 -17.17 -1.37 28.24
C SER A 101 -18.46 -1.73 29.00
N SER A 102 -18.76 -3.02 29.16
CA SER A 102 -19.92 -3.47 29.92
C SER A 102 -19.74 -3.35 31.44
N SER A 103 -18.50 -3.48 31.93
CA SER A 103 -18.19 -3.31 33.35
C SER A 103 -18.19 -1.85 33.79
N SER A 104 -17.82 -0.90 32.92
CA SER A 104 -17.87 0.54 33.25
C SER A 104 -19.27 1.12 33.40
N SER A 105 -20.32 0.42 32.95
CA SER A 105 -21.71 0.89 33.06
C SER A 105 -22.41 0.49 34.37
N VAL A 106 -21.76 -0.28 35.25
CA VAL A 106 -22.39 -0.81 36.48
C VAL A 106 -21.98 -0.05 37.74
N GLU A 107 -20.94 0.79 37.71
CA GLU A 107 -20.43 1.50 38.91
C GLU A 107 -21.05 2.87 39.20
N SER A 108 -22.10 3.32 38.47
CA SER A 108 -22.70 4.65 38.68
C SER A 108 -24.08 4.65 39.38
N ASN A 109 -24.40 3.66 40.22
CA ASN A 109 -25.69 3.57 40.93
C ASN A 109 -25.55 3.09 42.40
N ILE A 110 -24.72 3.77 43.21
CA ILE A 110 -24.84 3.75 44.69
C ILE A 110 -24.69 5.17 45.21
#